data_AF-A0A5C7SQ85-F1
#
_entry.id   AF-A0A5C7SQ85-F1
#
_cell.length_a   1.000
_cell.length_b   1.000
_cell.length_c   1.000
_cell.angle_alpha   90.00
_cell.angle_beta   90.00
_cell.angle_gamma   90.00
#
_symmetry.space_group_name_H-M   'P 1'
#
loop_
_entity.id
_entity.type
_entity.pdbx_description
1 polymer ?
#
loop_
_entity_poly.entity_id
_entity_poly.type
_entity_poly.pdbx_seq_one_letter_code
_entity_poly.pdbx_strand_id
1 'polypeptide(L)'
;MNQKIENFIIVGVTREGKKFRPSDWSDRLCGVMSAFGADHRMTYSPYVRPGCTLKGDKTVLVDARLYDVEPLAYKFMVNFANDNNLQIEWMGDAPF
;
A
#
# COMPACT_ATOMS: atom_id res chain seq x y z
N MET A 1 11.80 -7.45 18.17
CA MET A 1 11.12 -8.20 17.08
C MET A 1 11.55 -7.54 15.78
N ASN A 2 12.37 -8.22 14.96
CA ASN A 2 12.72 -7.72 13.62
C ASN A 2 11.46 -7.81 12.76
N GLN A 3 10.85 -6.68 12.40
CA GLN A 3 9.87 -6.68 11.32
C GLN A 3 10.62 -7.03 10.04
N LYS A 4 10.28 -8.17 9.45
CA LYS A 4 10.74 -8.53 8.12
C LYS A 4 10.10 -7.55 7.14
N ILE A 5 10.92 -6.85 6.35
CA ILE A 5 10.44 -5.93 5.33
C ILE A 5 10.04 -6.77 4.12
N GLU A 6 8.76 -6.84 3.85
CA GLU A 6 8.18 -7.69 2.80
C GLU A 6 7.21 -6.88 1.94
N ASN A 7 6.93 -7.42 0.75
CA ASN A 7 5.90 -6.88 -0.11
C ASN A 7 4.54 -7.10 0.56
N PHE A 8 3.61 -6.17 0.37
CA PHE A 8 2.26 -6.37 0.88
C PHE A 8 1.21 -5.69 0.02
N ILE A 9 -0.02 -6.19 0.16
CA ILE A 9 -1.20 -5.59 -0.44
C ILE A 9 -2.11 -5.07 0.68
N ILE A 10 -2.48 -3.80 0.59
CA ILE A 10 -3.59 -3.25 1.36
C ILE A 10 -4.86 -3.54 0.56
N VAL A 11 -5.78 -4.30 1.16
CA VAL A 11 -7.08 -4.59 0.55
C VAL A 11 -8.09 -3.57 1.02
N GLY A 12 -8.90 -3.04 0.10
CA GLY A 12 -10.00 -2.10 0.37
C GLY A 12 -11.19 -2.74 1.08
N VAL A 13 -10.93 -3.68 1.97
CA VAL A 13 -11.87 -4.42 2.80
C VAL A 13 -11.31 -4.40 4.22
N THR A 14 -12.15 -4.06 5.19
CA THR A 14 -11.77 -4.06 6.59
C THR A 14 -11.59 -5.49 7.11
N ARG A 15 -10.93 -5.66 8.25
CA ARG A 15 -10.80 -6.96 8.93
C ARG A 15 -12.17 -7.56 9.31
N GLU A 16 -13.21 -6.74 9.36
CA GLU A 16 -14.61 -7.17 9.56
C GLU A 16 -15.32 -7.58 8.25
N GLY A 17 -14.64 -7.55 7.10
CA GLY A 17 -15.21 -7.90 5.81
C GLY A 17 -16.04 -6.79 5.14
N LYS A 18 -15.98 -5.55 5.64
CA LYS A 18 -16.72 -4.41 5.05
C LYS A 18 -15.89 -3.70 4.00
N LYS A 19 -16.51 -3.27 2.90
CA LYS A 19 -15.83 -2.50 1.85
C LYS A 19 -15.42 -1.11 2.38
N PHE A 20 -14.14 -0.77 2.22
CA PHE A 20 -13.60 0.52 2.62
C PHE A 20 -14.05 1.62 1.65
N ARG A 21 -14.29 2.81 2.20
CA ARG A 21 -14.78 3.99 1.49
C ARG A 21 -13.93 5.19 1.87
N PRO A 22 -13.79 6.20 0.99
CA PRO A 22 -14.42 6.31 -0.33
C PRO A 22 -13.82 5.36 -1.37
N SER A 23 -14.49 5.12 -2.51
CA SER A 23 -14.03 4.14 -3.52
C SER A 23 -12.76 4.54 -4.26
N ASP A 24 -12.36 5.81 -4.17
CA ASP A 24 -11.15 6.39 -4.76
C ASP A 24 -9.98 6.42 -3.76
N TRP A 25 -10.11 5.77 -2.59
CA TRP A 25 -9.06 5.75 -1.55
C TRP A 25 -7.71 5.25 -2.07
N SER A 26 -7.71 4.25 -2.97
CA SER A 26 -6.49 3.68 -3.54
C SER A 26 -5.75 4.71 -4.38
N ASP A 27 -6.48 5.47 -5.19
CA ASP A 27 -5.93 6.52 -6.05
C ASP A 27 -5.42 7.70 -5.21
N ARG A 28 -6.17 8.09 -4.17
CA ARG A 28 -5.74 9.13 -3.22
C ARG A 28 -4.47 8.74 -2.48
N LEU A 29 -4.39 7.50 -1.99
CA LEU A 29 -3.21 7.01 -1.28
C LEU A 29 -1.99 6.97 -2.21
N CYS A 30 -2.14 6.47 -3.44
CA CYS A 30 -1.06 6.49 -4.43
C CYS A 30 -0.66 7.92 -4.82
N GLY A 31 -1.61 8.86 -4.86
CA GLY A 31 -1.34 10.29 -5.09
C GLY A 31 -0.51 10.93 -3.98
N VAL A 32 -0.80 10.62 -2.71
CA VAL A 32 0.03 11.04 -1.57
C VAL A 32 1.45 10.48 -1.72
N MET A 33 1.59 9.22 -2.15
CA MET A 33 2.89 8.59 -2.40
C MET A 33 3.68 9.20 -3.56
N SER A 34 3.02 9.84 -4.52
CA SER A 34 3.66 10.59 -5.62
C SER A 34 4.42 11.83 -5.11
N ALA A 35 3.96 12.44 -4.01
CA ALA A 35 4.60 13.62 -3.41
C ALA A 35 5.89 13.31 -2.64
N PHE A 36 6.12 12.05 -2.26
CA PHE A 36 7.34 11.61 -1.56
C PHE A 36 8.52 11.30 -2.51
N GLY A 37 8.35 11.47 -3.82
CA GLY A 37 9.44 11.29 -4.78
C GLY A 37 10.47 12.41 -4.71
N ALA A 38 11.76 12.05 -4.68
CA ALA A 38 12.90 12.96 -4.53
C ALA A 38 13.03 14.06 -5.62
N ASP A 39 12.24 13.97 -6.70
CA ASP A 39 12.40 14.79 -7.90
C ASP A 39 11.23 15.76 -8.17
N HIS A 40 10.29 15.92 -7.22
CA HIS A 40 9.08 16.77 -7.39
C HIS A 40 8.23 16.49 -8.64
N ARG A 41 8.52 15.40 -9.36
CA ARG A 41 7.73 14.93 -10.50
C ARG A 41 6.59 14.10 -9.97
N MET A 42 5.36 14.47 -10.32
CA MET A 42 4.13 13.71 -10.06
C MET A 42 4.12 12.38 -10.84
N THR A 43 5.10 11.52 -10.60
CA THR A 43 5.15 10.17 -11.15
C THR A 43 4.88 9.24 -9.99
N TYR A 44 3.88 8.38 -10.10
CA TYR A 44 3.59 7.37 -9.08
C TYR A 44 4.89 6.68 -8.66
N SER A 45 5.14 6.59 -7.35
CA SER A 45 6.27 5.82 -6.85
C SER A 45 6.21 4.42 -7.48
N PRO A 46 7.28 3.93 -8.13
CA PRO A 46 7.25 2.63 -8.80
C PRO A 46 6.97 1.48 -7.83
N TYR A 47 7.12 1.74 -6.53
CA TYR A 47 6.93 0.84 -5.40
C TYR A 47 5.52 0.84 -4.81
N VAL A 48 4.63 1.78 -5.21
CA VAL A 48 3.25 1.83 -4.73
C VAL A 48 2.30 1.93 -5.92
N ARG A 49 1.44 0.94 -6.10
CA ARG A 49 0.55 0.87 -7.27
C ARG A 49 -0.88 0.50 -6.88
N PRO A 50 -1.89 1.16 -7.46
CA PRO A 50 -3.27 0.76 -7.29
C PRO A 50 -3.53 -0.54 -8.07
N GLY A 51 -4.42 -1.38 -7.53
CA GLY A 51 -4.84 -2.63 -8.16
C GLY A 51 -6.30 -2.96 -7.83
N CYS A 52 -6.72 -4.16 -8.22
CA CYS A 52 -8.00 -4.71 -7.82
C CYS A 52 -7.90 -6.23 -7.58
N THR A 53 -8.71 -6.73 -6.64
CA THR A 53 -8.92 -8.17 -6.46
C THR A 53 -9.85 -8.71 -7.57
N LEU A 54 -9.88 -10.04 -7.73
CA LEU A 54 -10.85 -10.70 -8.62
C LEU A 54 -12.32 -10.41 -8.25
N LYS A 55 -12.57 -10.01 -6.99
CA LYS A 55 -13.90 -9.62 -6.51
C LYS A 55 -14.26 -8.16 -6.82
N GLY A 56 -13.35 -7.41 -7.43
CA GLY A 56 -13.55 -5.99 -7.77
C GLY A 56 -13.30 -5.02 -6.61
N ASP A 57 -12.64 -5.48 -5.54
CA ASP A 57 -12.23 -4.59 -4.45
C ASP A 57 -10.92 -3.91 -4.78
N LYS A 58 -10.84 -2.61 -4.50
CA LYS A 58 -9.64 -1.82 -4.74
C LYS A 58 -8.52 -2.28 -3.82
N THR A 59 -7.30 -2.27 -4.33
CA THR A 59 -6.11 -2.64 -3.57
C THR A 59 -4.99 -1.64 -3.82
N VAL A 60 -4.01 -1.63 -2.92
CA VAL A 60 -2.74 -0.94 -3.12
C VAL A 60 -1.62 -1.93 -2.84
N LEU A 61 -0.80 -2.20 -3.85
CA LEU A 61 0.41 -3.01 -3.74
C LEU A 61 1.56 -2.12 -3.29
N VAL A 62 2.32 -2.59 -2.30
CA VAL A 62 3.51 -1.93 -1.76
C VAL A 62 4.70 -2.87 -1.86
N ASP A 63 5.74 -2.41 -2.54
CA ASP A 63 6.99 -3.12 -2.71
C ASP A 63 7.92 -2.86 -1.51
N ALA A 64 8.57 -3.92 -1.01
CA ALA A 64 9.53 -3.89 0.10
C ALA A 64 10.67 -2.89 -0.14
N ARG A 65 11.09 -2.72 -1.41
CA ARG A 65 12.14 -1.75 -1.80
C ARG A 65 11.77 -0.30 -1.49
N LEU A 66 10.49 0.00 -1.24
CA LEU A 66 10.09 1.31 -0.71
C LEU A 66 10.79 1.62 0.61
N TYR A 67 11.03 0.61 1.45
CA TYR A 67 11.71 0.81 2.73
C TYR A 67 13.15 1.27 2.55
N ASP A 68 13.87 0.74 1.55
CA ASP A 68 15.27 1.12 1.28
C ASP A 68 15.38 2.56 0.74
N VAL A 69 14.34 3.04 0.06
CA VAL A 69 14.30 4.39 -0.52
C VAL A 69 13.75 5.41 0.48
N GLU A 70 12.63 5.12 1.13
CA GLU A 70 11.95 5.99 2.08
C GLU A 70 11.27 5.15 3.18
N PRO A 71 11.96 4.84 4.29
CA PRO A 71 11.43 4.02 5.38
C PRO A 71 10.16 4.61 6.01
N LEU A 72 10.02 5.94 6.06
CA LEU A 72 8.84 6.59 6.66
C LEU A 72 7.60 6.38 5.78
N ALA A 73 7.75 6.38 4.47
CA ALA A 73 6.69 6.06 3.53
C ALA A 73 6.19 4.62 3.69
N TYR A 74 7.11 3.66 3.78
CA TYR A 74 6.75 2.26 4.01
C TYR A 74 5.96 2.11 5.32
N LYS A 75 6.45 2.71 6.41
CA LYS A 75 5.76 2.69 7.71
C LYS A 75 4.40 3.40 7.65
N PHE A 76 4.30 4.51 6.92
CA PHE A 76 3.03 5.21 6.70
C PHE A 76 2.00 4.31 6.03
N MET A 77 2.39 3.54 5.01
CA MET A 77 1.47 2.62 4.33
C MET A 77 0.95 1.51 5.25
N VAL A 78 1.83 0.93 6.07
CA VAL A 78 1.44 -0.08 7.06
C VAL A 78 0.51 0.52 8.12
N ASN A 79 0.84 1.72 8.63
CA ASN A 79 0.02 2.41 9.61
C ASN A 79 -1.35 2.79 9.05
N PHE A 80 -1.41 3.29 7.81
CA PHE A 80 -2.66 3.62 7.14
C PHE A 80 -3.63 2.42 7.13
N ALA A 81 -3.13 1.23 6.80
CA ALA A 81 -3.94 0.03 6.81
C ALA A 81 -4.39 -0.37 8.23
N ASN A 82 -3.51 -0.27 9.24
CA ASN A 82 -3.86 -0.56 10.63
C ASN A 82 -4.91 0.42 11.18
N ASP A 83 -4.71 1.72 10.98
CA ASP A 83 -5.57 2.79 11.49
C ASP A 83 -6.98 2.70 10.91
N ASN A 84 -7.09 2.28 9.64
CA ASN A 84 -8.37 2.07 8.95
C ASN A 84 -8.93 0.65 9.11
N ASN A 85 -8.30 -0.18 9.95
CA ASN A 85 -8.68 -1.57 10.18
C ASN A 85 -8.79 -2.39 8.89
N LEU A 86 -7.92 -2.12 7.90
CA LEU A 86 -7.86 -2.80 6.62
C LEU A 86 -7.14 -4.14 6.72
N GLN A 87 -7.48 -5.03 5.79
CA GLN A 87 -6.74 -6.27 5.60
C GLN A 87 -5.40 -5.96 4.92
N ILE A 88 -4.35 -6.62 5.41
CA ILE A 88 -3.01 -6.59 4.83
C ILE A 88 -2.65 -8.01 4.44
N GLU A 89 -2.38 -8.22 3.16
CA GLU A 89 -1.89 -9.50 2.64
C GLU A 89 -0.38 -9.37 2.42
N TRP A 90 0.39 -9.95 3.34
CA TRP A 90 1.85 -10.00 3.23
C TRP A 90 2.25 -11.03 2.19
N MET A 91 2.94 -10.57 1.17
CA MET A 91 3.61 -11.42 0.21
C MET A 91 5.02 -11.63 0.76
N GLY A 92 5.27 -12.82 1.30
CA GLY A 92 6.63 -13.24 1.67
C GLY A 92 7.56 -13.24 0.44
N ASP A 93 8.71 -13.92 0.51
CA ASP A 93 9.68 -14.05 -0.60
C ASP A 93 9.12 -14.85 -1.81
N ALA A 94 7.97 -14.44 -2.35
CA ALA A 94 7.39 -14.94 -3.58
C ALA A 94 8.15 -14.28 -4.73
N PRO A 95 8.89 -15.06 -5.54
CA PRO A 95 9.52 -14.53 -6.74
C PRO A 95 8.40 -14.10 -7.69
N PHE A 96 8.46 -12.84 -8.13
CA PHE A 96 7.70 -12.42 -9.32
C PHE A 96 8.26 -13.09 -10.56
#